data_AF-A0A1J3IBP6-F1
#
_entry.id   AF-A0A1J3IBP6-F1
#
_cell.length_a   1.000
_cell.length_b   1.000
_cell.length_c   1.000
_cell.angle_alpha   90.00
_cell.angle_beta   90.00
_cell.angle_gamma   90.00
#
_symmetry.space_group_name_H-M   'P 1'
#
loop_
_entity.id
_entity.type
_entity.pdbx_description
1 polymer ?
#
loop_
_entity_poly.entity_id
_entity_poly.type
_entity_poly.pdbx_seq_one_letter_code
_entity_poly.pdbx_strand_id
1 'polypeptide(L)'
;FVKRIKLYAESLARFQGGSPYIYPLHGLGELPQAFARLSAVYGGTYMLNKPECKVEFDSSGKAIGVTSAGETAKCKKVVCDPSYLSDKVKKVGKVIRAVCIMSHPIPDTSDAHSVQIILPQKQLGRKSDMYLFCCSYAHNVAPKGKYI
;
A
#
# COMPACT_ATOMS: atom_id res chain seq x y z
N PHE A 1 18.57 -11.31 10.36
CA PHE A 1 19.38 -10.33 9.62
C PHE A 1 19.90 -10.91 8.30
N VAL A 2 20.70 -11.99 8.33
CA VAL A 2 21.26 -12.66 7.13
C VAL A 2 20.25 -12.90 6.01
N LYS A 3 19.06 -13.46 6.31
CA LYS A 3 18.00 -13.68 5.32
C LYS A 3 17.54 -12.40 4.58
N ARG A 4 17.51 -11.25 5.27
CA ARG A 4 17.10 -9.97 4.66
C ARG A 4 18.19 -9.40 3.73
N ILE A 5 19.47 -9.56 4.11
CA ILE A 5 20.58 -9.17 3.24
C ILE A 5 20.59 -10.03 1.98
N LYS A 6 20.43 -11.35 2.14
CA LYS A 6 20.35 -12.27 1.01
C LYS A 6 19.22 -11.87 0.06
N LEU A 7 18.02 -11.62 0.58
CA LEU A 7 16.88 -11.15 -0.21
C LEU A 7 17.19 -9.82 -0.94
N TYR A 8 17.84 -8.87 -0.28
CA TYR A 8 18.23 -7.60 -0.90
C TYR A 8 19.20 -7.83 -2.08
N ALA A 9 20.26 -8.63 -1.87
CA ALA A 9 21.26 -8.92 -2.89
C ALA A 9 20.66 -9.70 -4.07
N GLU A 10 19.84 -10.71 -3.80
CA GLU A 10 19.12 -11.48 -4.83
C GLU A 10 18.17 -10.59 -5.62
N SER A 11 17.48 -9.66 -4.96
CA SER A 11 16.55 -8.74 -5.62
C SER A 11 17.29 -7.71 -6.48
N LEU A 12 18.43 -7.20 -6.00
CA LEU A 12 19.31 -6.29 -6.77
C LEU A 12 19.86 -6.98 -8.03
N ALA A 13 20.23 -8.25 -7.93
CA ALA A 13 20.76 -9.04 -9.05
C ALA A 13 19.68 -9.46 -10.07
N ARG A 14 18.39 -9.32 -9.73
CA ARG A 14 17.30 -9.86 -10.55
C ARG A 14 17.00 -9.04 -11.81
N PHE A 15 17.15 -7.73 -11.74
CA PHE A 15 16.81 -6.81 -12.84
C PHE A 15 17.95 -5.83 -13.10
N GLN A 16 18.11 -5.40 -14.35
CA GLN A 16 19.10 -4.37 -14.76
C GLN A 16 18.67 -2.95 -14.34
N GLY A 17 17.99 -2.80 -13.20
CA GLY A 17 17.41 -1.54 -12.73
C GLY A 17 18.23 -0.79 -11.68
N GLY A 18 19.41 -1.31 -11.28
CA GLY A 18 20.31 -0.66 -10.31
C GLY A 18 19.79 -0.58 -8.87
N SER A 19 18.64 -1.20 -8.57
CA SER A 19 18.05 -1.24 -7.23
C SER A 19 17.32 -2.58 -7.00
N PRO A 20 17.06 -2.99 -5.74
CA PRO A 20 16.29 -4.20 -5.43
C PRO A 20 14.77 -3.98 -5.53
N TYR A 21 14.32 -2.83 -6.03
CA TYR A 21 12.92 -2.41 -5.98
C TYR A 21 12.30 -2.35 -7.37
N ILE A 22 11.00 -2.58 -7.42
CA ILE A 22 10.15 -2.33 -8.58
C ILE A 22 8.96 -1.49 -8.14
N TYR A 23 8.44 -0.68 -9.06
CA TYR A 23 7.24 0.11 -8.85
C TYR A 23 6.33 -0.02 -10.07
N PRO A 24 5.04 -0.33 -9.90
CA PRO A 24 4.13 -0.50 -11.03
C PRO A 24 3.95 0.83 -11.77
N LEU A 25 3.91 0.77 -13.11
CA LEU A 25 3.42 1.87 -13.91
C LEU A 25 1.98 2.20 -13.47
N HIS A 26 1.63 3.48 -13.44
CA HIS A 26 0.36 4.01 -12.92
C HIS A 26 0.18 3.89 -11.39
N GLY A 27 1.18 3.38 -10.68
CA GLY A 27 1.25 3.41 -9.22
C GLY A 27 0.58 2.25 -8.49
N LEU A 28 0.67 2.26 -7.17
CA LEU A 28 0.25 1.13 -6.33
C LEU A 28 -1.26 0.85 -6.38
N GLY A 29 -2.07 1.80 -6.88
CA GLY A 29 -3.50 1.62 -7.11
C GLY A 29 -3.83 0.53 -8.14
N GLU A 30 -2.87 0.14 -8.99
CA GLU A 30 -3.05 -0.96 -9.95
C GLU A 30 -3.07 -2.33 -9.28
N LEU A 31 -2.39 -2.49 -8.13
CA LEU A 31 -2.35 -3.76 -7.41
C LEU A 31 -3.74 -4.20 -6.92
N PRO A 32 -4.51 -3.39 -6.15
CA PRO A 32 -5.85 -3.79 -5.74
C PRO A 32 -6.79 -3.99 -6.93
N GLN A 33 -6.64 -3.23 -8.03
CA GLN A 33 -7.41 -3.44 -9.25
C GLN A 33 -7.11 -4.78 -9.91
N ALA A 34 -5.83 -5.16 -10.02
CA ALA A 34 -5.41 -6.43 -10.59
C ALA A 34 -5.95 -7.63 -9.78
N PHE A 35 -5.87 -7.57 -8.45
CA PHE A 35 -6.45 -8.60 -7.59
C PHE A 35 -7.97 -8.64 -7.63
N ALA A 36 -8.64 -7.47 -7.72
CA ALA A 36 -10.09 -7.42 -7.90
C ALA A 36 -10.53 -8.07 -9.22
N ARG A 37 -9.82 -7.77 -10.31
CA ARG A 37 -10.02 -8.41 -11.61
C ARG A 37 -9.81 -9.93 -11.52
N LEU A 38 -8.72 -10.36 -10.88
CA LEU A 38 -8.43 -11.79 -10.70
C LEU A 38 -9.59 -12.48 -9.97
N SER A 39 -10.09 -11.91 -8.88
CA SER A 39 -11.23 -12.49 -8.18
C SER A 39 -12.51 -12.50 -9.02
N ALA A 40 -12.76 -11.48 -9.84
CA ALA A 40 -13.93 -11.44 -10.72
C ALA A 40 -13.90 -12.55 -11.78
N VAL A 41 -12.71 -12.87 -12.31
CA VAL A 41 -12.52 -14.02 -13.22
C VAL A 41 -12.95 -15.34 -12.57
N TYR A 42 -12.78 -15.46 -11.26
CA TYR A 42 -13.22 -16.63 -10.48
C TYR A 42 -14.62 -16.46 -9.87
N GLY A 43 -15.44 -15.55 -10.39
CA GLY A 43 -16.84 -15.38 -9.99
C GLY A 43 -17.07 -14.45 -8.79
N GLY A 44 -16.05 -13.72 -8.35
CA GLY A 44 -16.20 -12.69 -7.31
C GLY A 44 -17.06 -11.51 -7.78
N THR A 45 -18.03 -11.10 -6.97
CA THR A 45 -18.86 -9.91 -7.23
C THR A 45 -18.33 -8.73 -6.42
N TYR A 46 -18.13 -7.59 -7.09
CA TYR A 46 -17.62 -6.37 -6.49
C TYR A 46 -18.70 -5.29 -6.44
N MET A 47 -18.82 -4.64 -5.28
CA MET A 47 -19.73 -3.51 -5.07
C MET A 47 -18.91 -2.33 -4.55
N LEU A 48 -18.81 -1.27 -5.36
CA LEU A 48 -18.23 0.01 -4.95
C LEU A 48 -19.35 0.94 -4.48
N ASN A 49 -18.97 1.97 -3.72
CA ASN A 49 -19.91 2.96 -3.20
C ASN A 49 -21.10 2.34 -2.43
N LYS A 50 -20.84 1.26 -1.67
CA LYS A 50 -21.84 0.58 -0.84
C LYS A 50 -21.71 1.12 0.59
N PRO A 51 -22.64 1.97 1.05
CA PRO A 51 -22.50 2.68 2.33
C PRO A 51 -22.84 1.78 3.52
N GLU A 52 -22.44 2.19 4.72
CA GLU A 52 -22.90 1.60 5.99
C GLU A 52 -22.72 0.07 6.11
N CYS A 53 -21.60 -0.46 5.61
CA CYS A 53 -21.31 -1.88 5.75
C CYS A 53 -21.10 -2.25 7.23
N LYS A 54 -22.06 -2.95 7.81
CA LYS A 54 -22.02 -3.43 9.18
C LYS A 54 -21.83 -4.94 9.21
N VAL A 55 -20.83 -5.41 9.93
CA VAL A 55 -20.64 -6.84 10.17
C VAL A 55 -21.67 -7.31 11.19
N GLU A 56 -22.43 -8.35 10.83
CA GLU A 56 -23.41 -8.97 11.72
C GLU A 56 -22.77 -10.13 12.48
N PHE A 57 -23.09 -10.23 13.77
CA PHE A 57 -22.58 -11.28 14.67
C PHE A 57 -23.74 -12.03 15.31
N ASP A 58 -23.55 -13.33 15.54
CA ASP A 58 -24.49 -14.12 16.35
C ASP A 58 -24.25 -13.93 17.86
N SER A 59 -25.07 -14.60 18.68
CA SER A 59 -24.96 -14.56 20.14
C SER A 59 -23.66 -15.11 20.70
N SER A 60 -22.91 -15.90 19.92
CA SER A 60 -21.58 -16.39 20.28
C SER A 60 -20.46 -15.41 19.91
N GLY A 61 -20.80 -14.31 19.23
CA GLY A 61 -19.84 -13.32 18.74
C GLY A 61 -19.17 -13.73 17.43
N LYS A 62 -19.70 -14.73 16.70
CA LYS A 62 -19.18 -15.15 15.40
C LYS A 62 -19.82 -14.33 14.28
N ALA A 63 -19.01 -13.86 13.33
CA ALA A 63 -19.50 -13.13 12.17
C ALA A 63 -20.35 -14.05 11.27
N ILE A 64 -21.54 -13.56 10.88
CA ILE A 64 -22.53 -14.33 10.09
C ILE A 64 -22.95 -13.63 8.78
N GLY A 65 -22.53 -12.39 8.57
CA GLY A 65 -22.84 -11.65 7.36
C GLY A 65 -22.42 -10.20 7.42
N VAL A 66 -22.76 -9.46 6.37
CA VAL A 66 -22.60 -8.00 6.28
C VAL A 66 -23.92 -7.41 5.82
N THR A 67 -24.44 -6.42 6.55
CA THR A 67 -25.61 -5.63 6.19
C THR A 67 -25.17 -4.29 5.59
N SER A 68 -25.82 -3.85 4.53
CA SER A 68 -25.67 -2.51 3.96
C SER A 68 -26.95 -2.08 3.24
N ALA A 69 -27.40 -0.85 3.47
CA ALA A 69 -28.59 -0.27 2.85
C ALA A 69 -29.84 -1.17 2.94
N GLY A 70 -30.05 -1.80 4.10
CA GLY A 70 -31.21 -2.66 4.36
C GLY A 70 -31.09 -4.10 3.85
N GLU A 71 -30.02 -4.44 3.11
CA GLU A 71 -29.78 -5.78 2.59
C GLU A 71 -28.65 -6.49 3.33
N THR A 72 -28.80 -7.79 3.60
CA THR A 72 -27.80 -8.60 4.30
C THR A 72 -27.27 -9.73 3.42
N ALA A 73 -25.96 -9.71 3.17
CA ALA A 73 -25.23 -10.82 2.57
C ALA A 73 -24.71 -11.75 3.68
N LYS A 74 -25.19 -13.00 3.72
CA LYS A 74 -24.73 -14.02 4.69
C LYS A 74 -23.41 -14.64 4.25
N CYS A 75 -22.50 -14.85 5.20
CA CYS A 75 -21.21 -15.48 4.93
C CYS A 75 -20.65 -16.20 6.15
N LYS A 76 -19.67 -17.09 5.94
CA LYS A 76 -19.02 -17.86 7.02
C LYS A 76 -17.83 -17.12 7.64
N LYS A 77 -17.26 -16.16 6.89
CA LYS A 77 -16.06 -15.38 7.25
C LYS A 77 -16.19 -14.00 6.64
N VAL A 78 -15.72 -13.00 7.37
CA VAL A 78 -15.59 -11.62 6.91
C VAL A 78 -14.12 -11.23 7.02
N VAL A 79 -13.60 -10.61 5.96
CA VAL A 79 -12.28 -9.98 5.94
C VAL A 79 -12.52 -8.49 5.71
N CYS A 80 -11.98 -7.64 6.58
CA CYS A 80 -12.13 -6.20 6.49
C CYS A 80 -10.91 -5.51 7.12
N ASP A 81 -10.69 -4.24 6.75
CA ASP A 81 -9.68 -3.41 7.39
C ASP A 81 -10.22 -2.78 8.70
N PRO A 82 -9.34 -2.23 9.56
CA PRO A 82 -9.72 -1.66 10.87
C PRO A 82 -10.84 -0.62 10.85
N SER A 83 -11.09 0.07 9.74
CA SER A 83 -12.12 1.10 9.66
C SER A 83 -13.55 0.55 9.79
N TYR A 84 -13.77 -0.73 9.42
CA TYR A 84 -15.08 -1.39 9.52
C TYR A 84 -15.37 -1.98 10.90
N LEU A 85 -14.34 -2.19 11.74
CA LEU A 85 -14.45 -2.80 13.08
C LEU A 85 -13.51 -2.11 14.07
N SER A 86 -13.75 -0.81 14.29
CA SER A 86 -12.89 0.05 15.11
C SER A 86 -12.86 -0.34 16.60
N ASP A 87 -13.88 -1.05 17.09
CA ASP A 87 -14.00 -1.61 18.43
C ASP A 87 -13.21 -2.91 18.64
N LYS A 88 -12.80 -3.58 17.54
CA LYS A 88 -12.05 -4.85 17.57
C LYS A 88 -10.56 -4.69 17.23
N VAL A 89 -10.05 -3.47 17.29
CA VAL A 89 -8.65 -3.16 16.99
C VAL A 89 -7.98 -2.37 18.10
N LYS A 90 -6.65 -2.42 18.14
CA LYS A 90 -5.82 -1.62 19.05
C LYS A 90 -4.89 -0.71 18.27
N LYS A 91 -4.73 0.52 18.73
CA LYS A 91 -3.76 1.47 18.17
C LYS A 91 -2.34 1.04 18.54
N VAL A 92 -1.49 0.86 17.53
CA VAL A 92 -0.08 0.44 17.70
C VAL A 92 0.93 1.55 17.41
N GLY A 93 0.50 2.65 16.80
CA GLY A 93 1.40 3.75 16.45
C GLY A 93 0.71 4.82 15.60
N LYS A 94 1.50 5.78 15.14
CA LYS A 94 1.11 6.80 14.15
C LYS A 94 2.23 6.93 13.13
N VAL A 95 1.86 7.22 11.89
CA VAL A 95 2.79 7.49 10.78
C VAL A 95 2.41 8.84 10.19
N ILE A 96 3.40 9.69 9.95
CA ILE A 96 3.24 10.92 9.18
C ILE A 96 3.71 10.62 7.76
N ARG A 97 2.93 11.05 6.76
CA ARG A 97 3.32 11.03 5.35
C ARG A 97 3.14 12.43 4.79
N ALA A 98 4.14 12.90 4.06
CA ALA A 98 4.06 14.12 3.28
C ALA A 98 4.24 13.74 1.81
N VAL A 99 3.43 14.34 0.95
CA VAL A 99 3.55 14.19 -0.51
C VAL A 99 4.03 15.54 -1.04
N CYS A 100 5.16 15.52 -1.74
CA CYS A 100 5.79 16.72 -2.26
C CYS A 100 5.81 16.64 -3.79
N ILE A 101 5.34 17.67 -4.48
CA ILE A 101 5.39 17.73 -5.94
C ILE A 101 6.58 18.60 -6.34
N MET A 102 7.47 18.05 -7.14
CA MET A 102 8.69 18.73 -7.59
C MET A 102 8.71 18.85 -9.12
N SER A 103 9.44 19.85 -9.61
CA SER A 103 9.63 20.10 -11.05
C SER A 103 11.06 19.78 -11.51
N HIS A 104 11.83 19.09 -10.68
CA HIS A 104 13.20 18.67 -10.89
C HIS A 104 13.45 17.37 -10.11
N PRO A 105 14.45 16.55 -10.47
CA PRO A 105 14.85 15.38 -9.68
C PRO A 105 15.38 15.80 -8.31
N ILE A 106 15.50 14.82 -7.41
CA ILE A 106 16.13 15.05 -6.11
C ILE A 106 17.64 15.30 -6.34
N PRO A 107 18.25 16.31 -5.70
CA PRO A 107 19.68 16.54 -5.78
C PRO A 107 20.48 15.30 -5.37
N ASP A 108 21.68 15.14 -5.93
CA ASP A 108 22.63 14.05 -5.60
C ASP A 108 22.11 12.63 -5.86
N THR A 109 21.11 12.47 -6.75
CA THR A 109 20.61 11.16 -7.18
C THR A 109 20.89 10.87 -8.65
N SER A 110 21.88 11.53 -9.26
CA SER A 110 22.22 11.38 -10.69
C SER A 110 21.00 11.51 -11.61
N ASP A 111 20.16 12.52 -11.36
CA ASP A 111 18.91 12.79 -12.09
C ASP A 111 17.92 11.60 -12.16
N ALA A 112 17.97 10.69 -11.17
CA ALA A 112 17.10 9.52 -11.14
C ALA A 112 15.59 9.86 -11.21
N HIS A 113 14.88 9.13 -12.06
CA HIS A 113 13.42 9.22 -12.20
C HIS A 113 12.63 8.51 -11.09
N SER A 114 13.30 7.69 -10.28
CA SER A 114 12.80 7.14 -9.03
C SER A 114 13.94 6.75 -8.11
N VAL A 115 13.73 6.87 -6.80
CA VAL A 115 14.74 6.55 -5.79
C VAL A 115 14.09 6.22 -4.44
N GLN A 116 14.73 5.33 -3.69
CA GLN A 116 14.45 5.10 -2.27
C GLN A 116 15.61 5.68 -1.46
N ILE A 117 15.33 6.63 -0.59
CA ILE A 117 16.30 7.21 0.36
C ILE A 117 15.91 6.75 1.76
N ILE A 118 16.89 6.22 2.48
CA ILE A 118 16.76 5.80 3.87
C ILE A 118 17.59 6.75 4.72
N LEU A 119 16.96 7.38 5.70
CA LEU A 119 17.62 8.25 6.69
C LEU A 119 17.63 7.50 8.03
N PRO A 120 18.75 6.84 8.39
CA PRO A 120 18.80 6.00 9.58
C PRO A 120 18.59 6.81 10.85
N GLN A 121 17.82 6.27 11.78
CA GLN A 121 17.40 6.97 13.01
C GLN A 121 18.57 7.57 13.81
N LYS A 122 19.74 6.91 13.81
CA LYS A 122 20.93 7.37 14.52
C LYS A 122 21.53 8.65 13.92
N GLN A 123 21.43 8.83 12.61
CA GLN A 123 21.89 10.05 11.91
C GLN A 123 20.99 11.25 12.22
N LEU A 124 19.78 11.00 12.71
CA LEU A 124 18.78 12.02 13.00
C LEU A 124 18.53 12.22 14.51
N GLY A 125 19.21 11.47 15.39
CA GLY A 125 18.92 11.48 16.83
C GLY A 125 17.50 10.98 17.17
N ARG A 126 16.94 10.07 16.36
CA ARG A 126 15.57 9.55 16.47
C ARG A 126 15.54 8.09 16.93
N LYS A 127 14.33 7.61 17.24
CA LYS A 127 14.02 6.20 17.56
C LYS A 127 13.45 5.40 16.38
N SER A 128 13.30 6.03 15.22
CA SER A 128 12.79 5.41 14.00
C SER A 128 13.43 6.06 12.78
N ASP A 129 13.70 5.26 11.76
CA ASP A 129 14.23 5.73 10.49
C ASP A 129 13.18 6.63 9.80
N MET A 130 13.64 7.47 8.88
CA MET A 130 12.78 8.15 7.91
C MET A 130 13.04 7.59 6.52
N TYR A 131 11.98 7.50 5.73
CA TYR A 131 12.02 6.99 4.37
C TYR A 131 11.48 8.05 3.44
N LEU A 132 12.18 8.26 2.32
CA LEU A 132 11.70 9.04 1.20
C LEU A 132 11.71 8.13 -0.01
N PHE A 133 10.55 8.01 -0.66
CA PHE A 133 10.43 7.37 -1.95
C PHE A 133 10.05 8.45 -2.95
N CYS A 134 10.79 8.51 -4.05
CA CYS A 134 10.46 9.37 -5.17
C CYS A 134 10.13 8.54 -6.40
N CYS A 135 9.11 8.95 -7.11
CA CYS A 135 8.79 8.50 -8.45
C CYS A 135 8.40 9.71 -9.31
N SER A 136 8.19 9.50 -10.60
CA SER A 136 8.00 10.61 -11.53
C SER A 136 7.10 10.22 -12.67
N TYR A 137 6.94 11.15 -13.62
CA TYR A 137 6.29 10.92 -14.90
C TYR A 137 6.75 9.65 -15.63
N ALA A 138 7.99 9.18 -15.42
CA ALA A 138 8.48 7.93 -16.00
C ALA A 138 7.69 6.69 -15.56
N HIS A 139 6.97 6.78 -14.43
CA HIS A 139 6.10 5.72 -13.90
C HIS A 139 4.61 5.99 -14.18
N ASN A 140 4.27 6.96 -15.03
CA ASN A 140 2.90 7.36 -15.34
C ASN A 140 2.07 7.79 -14.11
N VAL A 141 2.71 8.29 -13.05
CA VAL A 141 2.04 8.79 -11.84
C VAL A 141 1.93 10.31 -11.79
N ALA A 142 2.61 11.02 -12.69
CA ALA A 142 2.66 12.47 -12.73
C ALA A 142 2.77 12.99 -14.18
N PRO A 143 2.36 14.22 -14.47
CA PRO A 143 2.60 14.85 -15.78
C PRO A 143 4.10 14.96 -16.11
N LYS A 144 4.43 15.00 -17.41
CA LYS A 144 5.83 15.09 -17.89
C LYS A 144 6.61 16.20 -17.16
N GLY A 145 7.80 15.87 -16.69
CA GLY A 145 8.68 16.78 -15.94
C GLY A 145 8.34 16.95 -14.45
N LYS A 146 7.32 16.24 -13.93
CA LYS A 146 6.97 16.27 -12.50
C LYS A 146 7.44 15.02 -11.76
N TYR A 147 7.79 15.22 -10.50
CA TYR A 147 8.26 14.23 -9.54
C TYR A 147 7.37 14.29 -8.29
N ILE A 148 7.17 13.13 -7.65
CA ILE A 148 6.37 12.93 -6.44
C ILE A 148 7.24 12.20 -5.41
#